data_AF-A0A955C6M0-F1
#
_entry.id   AF-A0A955C6M0-F1
#
_cell.length_a   1.000
_cell.length_b   1.000
_cell.length_c   1.000
_cell.angle_alpha   90.00
_cell.angle_beta   90.00
_cell.angle_gamma   90.00
#
_symmetry.space_group_name_H-M   'P 1'
#
loop_
_entity.id
_entity.type
_entity.pdbx_description
1 polymer ?
#
loop_
_entity_poly.entity_id
_entity_poly.type
_entity_poly.pdbx_seq_one_letter_code
_entity_poly.pdbx_strand_id
1 'polypeptide(L)' 'MATERSLAVCEFALGIEALERFVRHEPLRRVHESVFGVLAMESEPVDPRLQTCL' A
#
# COMPACT_ATOMS: atom_id res chain seq x y z
N MET A 1 6.42 -15.55 -6.41
CA MET A 1 6.36 -14.87 -7.73
C MET A 1 4.98 -14.26 -7.99
N ALA A 2 3.87 -15.03 -8.01
CA ALA A 2 2.53 -14.46 -8.24
C ALA A 2 2.04 -13.59 -7.06
N THR A 3 2.23 -14.04 -5.81
CA THR A 3 1.80 -13.33 -4.60
C THR A 3 2.48 -11.96 -4.43
N GLU A 4 3.82 -11.92 -4.57
CA GLU A 4 4.63 -10.70 -4.59
C GLU A 4 4.11 -9.65 -5.58
N ARG A 5 3.81 -10.08 -6.79
CA ARG A 5 3.36 -9.19 -7.85
C ARG A 5 1.94 -8.67 -7.59
N SER A 6 1.10 -9.48 -6.95
CA SER A 6 -0.21 -9.06 -6.49
C SER A 6 -0.12 -8.07 -5.32
N LEU A 7 0.80 -8.29 -4.37
CA LEU A 7 1.04 -7.39 -3.24
C LEU A 7 1.53 -6.02 -3.71
N ALA A 8 2.56 -5.98 -4.57
CA ALA A 8 3.09 -4.73 -5.13
C ALA A 8 2.03 -3.91 -5.89
N VAL A 9 1.11 -4.59 -6.60
CA VAL A 9 0.00 -3.91 -7.29
C VAL A 9 -1.01 -3.35 -6.30
N CYS A 10 -1.33 -4.08 -5.23
CA CYS A 10 -2.22 -3.61 -4.17
C CYS A 10 -1.63 -2.42 -3.40
N GLU A 11 -0.34 -2.46 -3.06
CA GLU A 11 0.39 -1.36 -2.42
C GLU A 11 0.39 -0.11 -3.28
N PHE A 12 0.68 -0.26 -4.56
CA PHE A 12 0.66 0.85 -5.51
C PHE A 12 -0.74 1.46 -5.63
N ALA A 13 -1.79 0.64 -5.76
CA ALA A 13 -3.16 1.11 -5.86
C ALA A 13 -3.61 1.89 -4.61
N LEU A 14 -3.28 1.39 -3.42
CA LEU A 14 -3.58 2.07 -2.15
C LEU A 14 -2.80 3.39 -1.99
N GLY A 15 -1.56 3.43 -2.47
CA GLY A 15 -0.76 4.66 -2.51
C GLY A 15 -1.38 5.74 -3.40
N ILE A 16 -1.83 5.37 -4.61
CA ILE A 16 -2.52 6.28 -5.53
C ILE A 16 -3.84 6.78 -4.92
N GLU A 17 -4.66 5.89 -4.35
CA GLU A 17 -5.92 6.26 -3.69
C GLU A 17 -5.69 7.26 -2.54
N ALA A 18 -4.63 7.05 -1.73
CA ALA A 18 -4.28 7.98 -0.66
C ALA A 18 -3.95 9.38 -1.21
N LEU A 19 -3.17 9.44 -2.29
CA LEU A 19 -2.77 10.69 -2.93
C LEU A 19 -3.97 11.41 -3.56
N GLU A 20 -4.86 10.68 -4.25
CA GLU A 20 -6.07 11.23 -4.83
C GLU A 20 -7.01 11.82 -3.76
N ARG A 21 -7.24 11.10 -2.66
CA ARG A 21 -8.05 11.59 -1.53
C ARG A 21 -7.43 12.83 -0.88
N PHE A 22 -6.10 12.86 -0.77
CA PHE A 22 -5.38 14.01 -0.25
C PHE A 22 -5.55 15.25 -1.14
N VAL A 23 -5.36 15.10 -2.46
CA VAL A 23 -5.54 16.18 -3.45
C VAL A 23 -6.99 16.68 -3.47
N ARG A 24 -7.96 15.79 -3.24
CA ARG A 24 -9.40 16.12 -3.15
C ARG A 24 -9.81 16.74 -1.80
N HIS A 25 -8.86 16.99 -0.90
CA HIS A 25 -9.11 17.52 0.44
C HIS A 25 -10.12 16.70 1.25
N GLU A 26 -10.13 15.38 1.06
CA GLU A 26 -10.95 14.50 1.88
C GLU A 26 -10.49 14.50 3.35
N PRO A 27 -11.38 14.17 4.30
CA PRO A 27 -11.01 14.07 5.71
C PRO A 27 -9.80 13.14 5.91
N LEU A 28 -8.86 13.55 6.75
CA LEU A 28 -7.61 12.83 7.04
C LEU A 28 -7.81 11.34 7.38
N ARG A 29 -8.93 10.98 8.00
CA ARG A 29 -9.31 9.57 8.25
C ARG A 29 -9.39 8.73 6.97
N ARG A 30 -9.96 9.28 5.89
CA ARG A 30 -10.11 8.61 4.58
C ARG A 30 -8.78 8.45 3.87
N VAL A 31 -7.89 9.43 4.00
CA VAL A 31 -6.51 9.34 3.47
C VAL A 31 -5.72 8.28 4.22
N HIS A 32 -5.81 8.30 5.55
CA HIS A 32 -5.10 7.35 6.40
C HIS A 32 -5.58 5.91 6.28
N GLU A 33 -6.85 5.68 5.96
CA GLU A 33 -7.37 4.34 5.68
C GLU A 33 -6.54 3.64 4.58
N SER A 34 -6.27 4.34 3.47
CA SER A 34 -5.47 3.81 2.37
C SER A 34 -4.00 3.59 2.78
N VAL A 35 -3.41 4.51 3.55
CA VAL A 35 -2.02 4.42 4.04
C VAL A 35 -1.83 3.28 5.04
N PHE A 36 -2.78 3.09 5.96
CA PHE A 36 -2.74 1.99 6.92
C PHE A 36 -2.98 0.63 6.24
N GLY A 37 -3.71 0.59 5.13
CA GLY A 37 -3.83 -0.60 4.29
C GLY A 37 -2.48 -1.06 3.74
N VAL A 38 -1.60 -0.15 3.31
CA VAL A 38 -0.22 -0.46 2.88
C VAL A 38 0.59 -1.02 4.05
N LEU A 39 0.57 -0.34 5.20
CA LEU A 39 1.31 -0.80 6.39
C LEU A 39 0.86 -2.17 6.90
N ALA A 40 -0.42 -2.49 6.76
CA ALA A 40 -0.94 -3.80 7.13
C ALA A 40 -0.38 -4.91 6.22
N MET A 41 -0.25 -4.66 4.91
CA MET A 41 0.33 -5.63 3.96
C MET A 41 1.83 -5.85 4.20
N GLU A 42 2.57 -4.80 4.57
CA GLU A 42 3.99 -4.88 4.96
C GLU A 42 4.21 -5.61 6.30
N SER A 43 3.16 -5.79 7.11
CA SER A 43 3.25 -6.47 8.41
C SER A 43 3.12 -7.98 8.32
N GLU A 44 2.59 -8.50 7.20
CA GLU A 44 2.58 -9.93 6.92
C GLU A 44 4.03 -10.37 6.59
N PRO A 45 4.54 -11.50 7.10
CA PRO A 45 5.90 -11.95 6.80
C PRO A 45 6.02 -12.38 5.35
N VAL A 46 6.36 -11.42 4.48
CA VAL A 46 6.84 -11.66 3.14
C VAL A 46 8.29 -12.15 3.24
N ASP A 47 8.69 -13.11 2.41
CA ASP A 47 10.07 -13.62 2.42
C ASP A 47 11.04 -12.44 2.27
N PRO A 48 11.96 -12.20 3.22
CA PRO A 48 12.83 -11.01 3.22
C PRO A 48 13.74 -10.93 1.98
N ARG A 49 13.90 -12.03 1.23
CA ARG A 49 14.59 -12.04 -0.06
C ARG A 49 13.82 -11.36 -1.17
N LEU A 50 12.51 -11.20 -1.02
CA LEU A 50 11.64 -10.58 -2.01
C LEU A 50 11.45 -9.07 -1.75
N GLN A 51 11.57 -8.63 -0.49
CA GLN A 51 11.47 -7.22 -0.08
C GLN A 51 12.65 -6.32 -0.55
N THR A 52 13.79 -6.90 -0.95
CA THR A 52 15.05 -6.16 -1.26
C THR A 52 15.29 -5.89 -2.77
N CYS A 53 14.32 -6.16 -3.65
CA CYS A 53 14.48 -5.92 -5.11
C CYS A 53 14.04 -4.51 -5.58
N LEU A 54 14.02 -3.52 -4.69
CA LEU A 54 13.99 -2.08 -4.99
C LEU A 54 15.40 -1.49 -4.88
#